data_AF-A0A926NIB7-F1
#
_entry.id   AF-A0A926NIB7-F1
#
_cell.length_a   1.000
_cell.length_b   1.000
_cell.length_c   1.000
_cell.angle_alpha   90.00
_cell.angle_beta   90.00
_cell.angle_gamma   90.00
#
_symmetry.space_group_name_H-M   'P 1'
#
loop_
_entity.id
_entity.type
_entity.pdbx_description
1 polymer ?
#
loop_
_entity_poly.entity_id
_entity_poly.type
_entity_poly.pdbx_seq_one_letter_code
_entity_poly.pdbx_strand_id
1 'polypeptide(L)'
;MINKKILATFGLLSVVAVMAMAPAKQEEKEKPKYTNLKVLPKSITDQQLHTVMDQWSRSLGARCGFCHARNEETKKMDFASDAKPEKEMARHMFKMTAMLNKKFFEAKKDSTGMMAETGVNCNTCHRGTSHPELVKTWPERGPRPGQGGLGGPPPGGLGTPPSGGQQGGTPPAGTPPPTRE
;
A
#
# COMPACT_ATOMS: atom_id res chain seq x y z
N MET A 1 63.50 56.21 27.89
CA MET A 1 63.14 56.45 26.47
C MET A 1 62.78 55.11 25.85
N ILE A 2 61.48 54.80 25.78
CA ILE A 2 60.96 53.50 25.32
C ILE A 2 60.82 53.54 23.80
N ASN A 3 61.38 52.55 23.11
CA ASN A 3 61.58 52.55 21.67
C ASN A 3 60.26 52.25 20.93
N LYS A 4 59.64 53.28 20.36
CA LYS A 4 58.29 53.27 19.72
C LYS A 4 58.10 52.23 18.60
N LYS A 5 59.17 51.60 18.11
CA LYS A 5 59.11 50.59 17.03
C LYS A 5 58.66 49.20 17.49
N ILE A 6 58.72 48.89 18.79
CA ILE A 6 58.33 47.57 19.30
C ILE A 6 56.80 47.48 19.55
N LEU A 7 56.11 48.61 19.70
CA LEU A 7 54.65 48.62 19.87
C LEU A 7 53.87 48.36 18.56
N ALA A 8 54.51 48.52 17.40
CA ALA A 8 53.83 48.42 16.10
C ALA A 8 53.75 46.99 15.55
N THR A 9 54.55 46.04 16.06
CA THR A 9 54.60 44.66 15.52
C THR A 9 53.79 43.65 16.33
N PHE A 10 53.46 43.94 17.60
CA PHE A 10 52.57 43.09 18.40
C PHE A 10 51.07 43.33 18.14
N GLY A 11 50.71 44.43 17.50
CA GLY A 11 49.32 44.76 17.16
C GLY A 11 48.75 43.98 15.97
N LEU A 12 49.59 43.37 15.12
CA LEU A 12 49.15 42.71 13.88
C LEU A 12 48.97 41.19 14.00
N LEU A 13 49.36 40.58 15.13
CA LEU A 13 49.26 39.13 15.34
C LEU A 13 48.08 38.69 16.23
N SER A 14 47.28 39.63 16.75
CA SER A 14 46.18 39.33 17.69
C SER A 14 44.77 39.32 17.08
N VAL A 15 44.62 39.54 15.76
CA VAL A 15 43.29 39.63 15.12
C VAL A 15 42.92 38.39 14.28
N VAL A 16 43.79 37.40 14.10
CA VAL A 16 43.51 36.24 13.21
C VAL A 16 42.89 35.03 13.92
N ALA A 17 42.69 35.07 15.25
CA ALA A 17 42.30 33.87 16.02
C ALA A 17 40.83 33.79 16.45
N VAL A 18 39.93 34.65 15.94
CA VAL A 18 38.51 34.64 16.34
C VAL A 18 37.56 34.68 15.15
N MET A 19 37.68 33.74 14.21
CA MET A 19 36.61 33.42 13.26
C MET A 19 36.71 31.95 12.86
N ALA A 20 35.79 31.13 13.39
CA ALA A 20 35.29 29.85 12.86
C ALA A 20 35.11 28.81 13.97
N MET A 21 34.19 29.08 14.89
CA MET A 21 33.45 28.01 15.56
C MET A 21 31.97 28.21 15.27
N ALA A 22 31.58 27.95 14.03
CA ALA A 22 30.20 27.62 13.75
C ALA A 22 29.93 26.24 14.39
N PRO A 23 28.88 26.06 15.21
CA PRO A 23 28.49 24.73 15.62
C PRO A 23 28.15 23.95 14.35
N ALA A 24 28.94 22.93 14.05
CA ALA A 24 28.56 21.92 13.08
C ALA A 24 27.22 21.36 13.57
N LYS A 25 26.14 21.72 12.88
CA LYS A 25 24.84 21.10 13.05
C LYS A 25 25.06 19.64 12.69
N GLN A 26 25.36 18.82 13.71
CA GLN A 26 25.47 17.38 13.54
C GLN A 26 24.12 16.97 12.96
N GLU A 27 24.11 16.56 11.69
CA GLU A 27 23.02 15.80 11.13
C GLU A 27 22.98 14.52 11.96
N GLU A 28 22.22 14.56 13.05
CA GLU A 28 21.82 13.38 13.78
C GLU A 28 21.14 12.52 12.72
N LYS A 29 21.81 11.42 12.38
CA LYS A 29 21.29 10.43 11.44
C LYS A 29 20.05 9.83 12.10
N GLU A 30 18.92 10.48 11.90
CA GLU A 30 17.64 10.22 12.54
C GLU A 30 17.33 8.74 12.36
N LYS A 31 17.19 8.02 13.47
CA LYS A 31 16.81 6.61 13.43
C LYS A 31 15.49 6.51 12.65
N PRO A 32 15.34 5.56 11.71
CA PRO A 32 14.12 5.48 10.90
C PRO A 32 12.92 5.28 11.83
N LYS A 33 12.04 6.27 11.86
CA LYS A 33 10.85 6.33 12.72
C LYS A 33 9.89 5.16 12.49
N TYR A 34 9.91 4.58 11.29
CA TYR A 34 9.12 3.41 10.90
C TYR A 34 10.02 2.20 10.65
N THR A 35 9.67 1.07 11.25
CA THR A 35 10.54 -0.11 11.33
C THR A 35 10.38 -1.11 10.18
N ASN A 36 9.17 -1.24 9.59
CA ASN A 36 8.87 -2.26 8.57
C ASN A 36 8.34 -1.68 7.24
N LEU A 37 8.99 -0.61 6.76
CA LEU A 37 8.74 -0.09 5.41
C LEU A 37 9.58 -0.86 4.38
N LYS A 38 8.91 -1.70 3.59
CA LYS A 38 9.53 -2.53 2.53
C LYS A 38 9.39 -1.97 1.11
N VAL A 39 8.37 -1.13 0.87
CA VAL A 39 8.05 -0.59 -0.48
C VAL A 39 8.03 0.92 -0.54
N LEU A 40 7.60 1.58 0.54
CA LEU A 40 7.65 3.03 0.66
C LEU A 40 9.05 3.49 1.09
N PRO A 41 9.46 4.72 0.75
CA PRO A 41 10.75 5.26 1.16
C PRO A 41 10.90 5.26 2.68
N LYS A 42 12.10 4.92 3.18
CA LYS A 42 12.39 4.99 4.62
C LYS A 42 12.44 6.43 5.16
N SER A 43 12.64 7.40 4.27
CA SER A 43 12.66 8.84 4.55
C SER A 43 11.28 9.50 4.46
N ILE A 44 10.19 8.73 4.32
CA ILE A 44 8.83 9.26 4.24
C ILE A 44 8.46 9.97 5.55
N THR A 45 7.82 11.14 5.46
CA THR A 45 7.32 11.84 6.65
C THR A 45 6.03 11.20 7.16
N ASP A 46 5.66 11.49 8.40
CA ASP A 46 4.40 11.00 8.97
C ASP A 46 3.18 11.40 8.16
N GLN A 47 3.12 12.67 7.76
CA GLN A 47 2.00 13.19 6.99
C GLN A 47 1.89 12.46 5.65
N GLN A 48 3.02 12.26 4.97
CA GLN A 48 3.05 11.53 3.70
C GLN A 48 2.61 10.08 3.87
N LEU A 49 3.10 9.39 4.90
CA LEU A 49 2.70 8.01 5.17
C LEU A 49 1.20 7.90 5.46
N HIS A 50 0.66 8.79 6.29
CA HIS A 50 -0.77 8.82 6.59
C HIS A 50 -1.61 9.09 5.34
N THR A 51 -1.19 10.02 4.48
CA THR A 51 -1.86 10.30 3.20
C THR A 51 -1.90 9.05 2.31
N VAL A 52 -0.78 8.33 2.18
CA VAL A 52 -0.73 7.09 1.39
C VAL A 52 -1.69 6.04 1.96
N MET A 53 -1.69 5.85 3.29
CA MET A 53 -2.55 4.86 3.94
C MET A 53 -4.05 5.23 3.82
N ASP A 54 -4.40 6.52 3.92
CA ASP A 54 -5.77 6.99 3.71
C ASP A 54 -6.22 6.76 2.27
N GLN A 55 -5.35 7.05 1.30
CA GLN A 55 -5.65 6.82 -0.11
C GLN A 55 -5.89 5.34 -0.42
N TRP A 56 -5.11 4.43 0.18
CA TRP A 56 -5.32 2.99 0.04
C TRP A 56 -6.62 2.53 0.71
N SER A 57 -6.85 2.97 1.96
CA SER A 57 -8.10 2.73 2.71
C SER A 57 -9.33 3.10 1.88
N ARG A 58 -9.35 4.31 1.31
CA ARG A 58 -10.44 4.79 0.45
C ARG A 58 -10.57 4.00 -0.84
N SER A 59 -9.46 3.72 -1.52
CA SER A 59 -9.46 2.98 -2.79
C SER A 59 -10.03 1.57 -2.64
N LEU A 60 -9.75 0.92 -1.52
CA LEU A 60 -10.20 -0.44 -1.20
C LEU A 60 -11.55 -0.47 -0.46
N GLY A 61 -12.09 0.68 -0.05
CA GLY A 61 -13.28 0.74 0.82
C GLY A 61 -13.09 0.01 2.16
N ALA A 62 -11.86 -0.04 2.67
CA ALA A 62 -11.48 -0.84 3.82
C ALA A 62 -10.87 0.04 4.92
N ARG A 63 -10.99 -0.37 6.19
CA ARG A 63 -10.37 0.35 7.32
C ARG A 63 -8.98 -0.21 7.65
N CYS A 64 -8.21 0.50 8.48
CA CYS A 64 -6.83 0.14 8.84
C CYS A 64 -6.66 -1.31 9.32
N GLY A 65 -7.64 -1.84 10.08
CA GLY A 65 -7.65 -3.22 10.57
C GLY A 65 -7.82 -4.30 9.49
N PHE A 66 -8.13 -3.91 8.25
CA PHE A 66 -8.13 -4.83 7.11
C PHE A 66 -6.71 -5.33 6.81
N CYS A 67 -5.71 -4.44 6.84
CA CYS A 67 -4.32 -4.81 6.56
C CYS A 67 -3.45 -4.92 7.82
N HIS A 68 -3.70 -4.09 8.85
CA HIS A 68 -2.85 -4.04 10.03
C HIS A 68 -3.37 -4.94 11.14
N ALA A 69 -2.47 -5.58 11.87
CA ALA A 69 -2.80 -6.41 13.02
C ALA A 69 -3.12 -5.54 14.25
N ARG A 70 -3.94 -6.06 15.15
CA ARG A 70 -4.11 -5.50 16.50
C ARG A 70 -3.20 -6.26 17.45
N ASN A 71 -2.50 -5.54 18.31
CA ASN A 71 -1.79 -6.14 19.44
C ASN A 71 -2.80 -6.33 20.59
N GLU A 72 -3.04 -7.58 20.98
CA GLU A 72 -4.07 -7.92 21.96
C GLU A 72 -3.73 -7.54 23.40
N GLU A 73 -2.44 -7.39 23.73
CA GLU A 73 -2.00 -7.00 25.07
C GLU A 73 -2.16 -5.50 25.28
N THR A 74 -1.66 -4.70 24.34
CA THR A 74 -1.69 -3.24 24.39
C THR A 74 -3.02 -2.64 23.94
N LYS A 75 -3.89 -3.47 23.34
CA LYS A 75 -5.15 -3.08 22.68
C LYS A 75 -5.00 -2.03 21.58
N LYS A 76 -3.77 -1.78 21.09
CA LYS A 76 -3.43 -0.85 20.02
C LYS A 76 -3.17 -1.58 18.71
N MET A 77 -3.19 -0.84 17.60
CA MET A 77 -2.78 -1.36 16.30
C MET A 77 -1.27 -1.57 16.27
N ASP A 78 -0.84 -2.73 15.77
CA ASP A 78 0.55 -3.00 15.41
C ASP A 78 0.72 -2.79 13.91
N PHE A 79 1.07 -1.56 13.54
CA PHE A 79 1.27 -1.18 12.14
C PHE A 79 2.50 -1.85 11.51
N ALA A 80 3.49 -2.25 12.32
CA ALA A 80 4.72 -2.86 11.85
C ALA A 80 4.55 -4.35 11.58
N SER A 81 3.67 -5.05 12.30
CA SER A 81 3.41 -6.48 12.12
C SER A 81 2.94 -6.86 10.72
N ASP A 82 3.43 -8.01 10.25
CA ASP A 82 3.03 -8.67 9.00
C ASP A 82 2.13 -9.90 9.26
N ALA A 83 1.52 -10.00 10.44
CA ALA A 83 0.66 -11.13 10.83
C ALA A 83 -0.59 -11.30 9.95
N LYS A 84 -0.97 -10.24 9.22
CA LYS A 84 -2.11 -10.24 8.29
C LYS A 84 -1.62 -10.34 6.83
N PRO A 85 -2.10 -11.32 6.05
CA PRO A 85 -1.66 -11.52 4.66
C PRO A 85 -2.00 -10.35 3.73
N GLU A 86 -3.06 -9.60 4.03
CA GLU A 86 -3.52 -8.45 3.24
C GLU A 86 -2.45 -7.36 3.13
N LYS A 87 -1.61 -7.21 4.17
CA LYS A 87 -0.50 -6.24 4.14
C LYS A 87 0.57 -6.61 3.12
N GLU A 88 0.89 -7.89 3.00
CA GLU A 88 1.85 -8.35 1.99
C GLU A 88 1.25 -8.26 0.59
N MET A 89 -0.03 -8.60 0.44
CA MET A 89 -0.74 -8.39 -0.82
C MET A 89 -0.75 -6.92 -1.24
N ALA A 90 -1.02 -5.99 -0.32
CA ALA A 90 -0.97 -4.56 -0.60
C ALA A 90 0.42 -4.11 -1.09
N ARG A 91 1.50 -4.65 -0.52
CA ARG A 91 2.87 -4.40 -1.01
C ARG A 91 3.10 -4.92 -2.42
N HIS A 92 2.58 -6.10 -2.76
CA HIS A 92 2.62 -6.62 -4.14
C HIS A 92 1.83 -5.74 -5.10
N MET A 93 0.62 -5.34 -4.73
CA MET A 93 -0.23 -4.48 -5.56
C MET A 93 0.39 -3.10 -5.78
N PHE A 94 1.06 -2.54 -4.77
CA PHE A 94 1.77 -1.28 -4.91
C PHE A 94 2.96 -1.40 -5.88
N LYS A 95 3.75 -2.48 -5.79
CA LYS A 95 4.84 -2.76 -6.74
C LYS A 95 4.31 -2.94 -8.16
N MET A 96 3.21 -3.67 -8.34
CA MET A 96 2.56 -3.87 -9.63
C MET A 96 2.11 -2.52 -10.23
N THR A 97 1.41 -1.70 -9.44
CA THR A 97 0.95 -0.38 -9.87
C THR A 97 2.13 0.51 -10.28
N ALA A 98 3.18 0.55 -9.46
CA ALA A 98 4.41 1.28 -9.78
C ALA A 98 5.09 0.79 -11.07
N MET A 99 5.06 -0.52 -11.33
CA MET A 99 5.57 -1.11 -12.57
C MET A 99 4.73 -0.70 -13.78
N LEU A 100 3.40 -0.84 -13.69
CA LEU A 100 2.47 -0.48 -14.77
C LEU A 100 2.67 0.98 -15.18
N ASN A 101 2.72 1.87 -14.20
CA ASN A 101 2.88 3.30 -14.44
C ASN A 101 4.24 3.66 -15.05
N LYS A 102 5.32 3.03 -14.58
CA LYS A 102 6.64 3.22 -15.17
C LYS A 102 6.71 2.72 -16.60
N LYS A 103 6.09 1.57 -16.90
CA LYS A 103 6.25 0.87 -18.18
C LYS A 103 5.31 1.38 -19.27
N PHE A 104 4.09 1.77 -18.92
CA PHE A 104 3.02 2.01 -19.90
C PHE A 104 2.43 3.41 -19.88
N PHE A 105 2.64 4.18 -18.82
CA PHE A 105 2.01 5.50 -18.66
C PHE A 105 3.02 6.64 -18.57
N GLU A 106 4.33 6.34 -18.67
CA GLU A 106 5.46 7.30 -18.54
C GLU A 106 5.34 8.23 -17.32
N ALA A 107 4.62 7.76 -16.30
CA ALA A 107 4.12 8.66 -15.29
C ALA A 107 5.19 8.93 -14.24
N LYS A 108 5.23 10.19 -13.78
CA LYS A 108 6.21 10.65 -12.79
C LYS A 108 5.74 10.32 -11.38
N LYS A 109 6.68 9.86 -10.55
CA LYS A 109 6.44 9.62 -9.13
C LYS A 109 6.66 10.91 -8.34
N ASP A 110 5.87 11.09 -7.29
CA ASP A 110 6.11 12.10 -6.27
C ASP A 110 7.13 11.62 -5.22
N SER A 111 7.38 12.46 -4.22
CA SER A 111 8.33 12.20 -3.12
C SER A 111 7.96 11.03 -2.21
N THR A 112 6.72 10.54 -2.28
CA THR A 112 6.21 9.39 -1.52
C THR A 112 6.29 8.09 -2.33
N GLY A 113 6.66 8.19 -3.61
CA GLY A 113 6.61 7.08 -4.56
C GLY A 113 5.21 6.81 -5.13
N MET A 114 4.22 7.65 -4.80
CA MET A 114 2.90 7.68 -5.43
C MET A 114 3.00 8.38 -6.80
N MET A 115 1.99 8.19 -7.65
CA MET A 115 1.96 8.80 -8.98
C MET A 115 1.37 10.21 -8.91
N ALA A 116 2.03 11.17 -9.57
CA ALA A 116 1.72 12.58 -9.39
C ALA A 116 0.41 13.04 -10.08
N GLU A 117 0.11 12.60 -11.31
CA GLU A 117 -1.04 13.15 -12.08
C GLU A 117 -1.66 12.19 -13.11
N THR A 118 -0.86 11.38 -13.81
CA THR A 118 -1.32 10.42 -14.82
C THR A 118 -0.95 8.98 -14.45
N GLY A 119 -1.73 8.00 -14.93
CA GLY A 119 -1.49 6.56 -14.70
C GLY A 119 -2.62 5.87 -13.92
N VAL A 120 -2.39 4.60 -13.61
CA VAL A 120 -3.30 3.76 -12.82
C VAL A 120 -2.99 3.85 -11.34
N ASN A 121 -4.01 3.78 -10.50
CA ASN A 121 -3.86 3.68 -9.05
C ASN A 121 -4.78 2.58 -8.50
N CYS A 122 -4.74 2.37 -7.18
CA CYS A 122 -5.56 1.36 -6.52
C CYS A 122 -7.06 1.52 -6.85
N ASN A 123 -7.55 2.77 -6.88
CA ASN A 123 -8.94 3.09 -7.15
C ASN A 123 -9.37 2.80 -8.60
N THR A 124 -8.44 2.81 -9.57
CA THR A 124 -8.74 2.47 -10.97
C THR A 124 -9.39 1.09 -11.08
N CYS A 125 -8.91 0.11 -10.31
CA CYS A 125 -9.46 -1.26 -10.30
C CYS A 125 -10.40 -1.51 -9.12
N HIS A 126 -9.99 -1.13 -7.91
CA HIS A 126 -10.74 -1.45 -6.69
C HIS A 126 -12.04 -0.66 -6.58
N ARG A 127 -12.10 0.60 -7.03
CA ARG A 127 -13.33 1.41 -7.03
C ARG A 127 -14.11 1.38 -5.70
N GLY A 128 -13.40 1.35 -4.57
CA GLY A 128 -14.00 1.28 -3.24
C GLY A 128 -14.41 -0.13 -2.77
N THR A 129 -14.01 -1.21 -3.46
CA THR A 129 -14.14 -2.60 -2.99
C THR A 129 -12.78 -3.23 -2.75
N SER A 130 -12.65 -3.99 -1.66
CA SER A 130 -11.42 -4.68 -1.28
C SER A 130 -11.11 -5.86 -2.21
N HIS A 131 -12.15 -6.44 -2.81
CA HIS A 131 -12.08 -7.57 -3.73
C HIS A 131 -12.75 -7.16 -5.04
N PRO A 132 -11.99 -6.68 -6.04
CA PRO A 132 -12.52 -6.37 -7.35
C PRO A 132 -12.73 -7.69 -8.10
N GLU A 133 -13.98 -8.16 -8.12
CA GLU A 133 -14.35 -9.37 -8.86
C GLU A 133 -14.26 -9.14 -10.36
N LEU A 134 -13.93 -10.20 -11.09
CA LEU A 134 -13.98 -10.18 -12.55
C LEU A 134 -15.43 -10.04 -13.02
N VAL A 135 -15.74 -8.92 -13.64
CA VAL A 135 -17.01 -8.75 -14.36
C VAL A 135 -16.90 -9.55 -15.67
N LYS A 136 -17.57 -10.71 -15.73
CA LYS A 136 -17.71 -11.47 -16.98
C LYS A 136 -18.54 -10.64 -17.97
N THR A 137 -17.90 -10.06 -18.98
CA THR A 137 -18.58 -9.30 -20.05
C THR A 137 -19.08 -10.21 -21.19
N TRP A 138 -18.77 -11.50 -21.12
CA TRP A 138 -19.15 -12.49 -22.12
C TRP A 138 -20.21 -13.41 -21.53
N PRO A 139 -21.22 -13.83 -22.31
CA PRO A 139 -22.13 -14.87 -21.85
C PRO A 139 -21.31 -16.12 -21.52
N GLU A 140 -21.69 -16.82 -20.44
CA GLU A 140 -21.14 -18.12 -20.10
C GLU A 140 -21.11 -18.94 -21.40
N ARG A 141 -19.92 -19.36 -21.86
CA ARG A 141 -19.84 -20.19 -23.06
C ARG A 141 -20.64 -21.45 -22.73
N GLY A 142 -21.81 -21.57 -23.34
CA GLY A 142 -22.63 -22.78 -23.25
C GLY A 142 -21.79 -24.00 -23.65
N PRO A 143 -22.24 -25.23 -23.29
CA PRO A 143 -21.54 -26.44 -23.71
C PRO A 143 -21.21 -26.36 -25.19
N ARG A 144 -19.93 -26.50 -25.56
CA ARG A 144 -19.52 -26.49 -26.97
C ARG A 144 -20.29 -27.62 -27.66
N PRO A 145 -21.11 -27.33 -28.70
CA PRO A 145 -21.74 -28.38 -29.48
C PRO A 145 -20.64 -29.29 -30.02
N GLY A 146 -20.70 -30.59 -29.71
CA GLY A 146 -19.71 -31.57 -30.16
C GLY A 146 -18.59 -31.91 -29.17
N GLN A 147 -18.52 -31.29 -27.99
CA GLN A 147 -17.77 -31.87 -26.87
C GLN A 147 -18.68 -32.87 -26.14
N GLY A 148 -19.07 -33.91 -26.88
CA GLY A 148 -19.68 -35.11 -26.31
C GLY A 148 -18.77 -35.62 -25.22
N GLY A 149 -19.34 -35.83 -24.03
CA GLY A 149 -18.59 -36.28 -22.88
C GLY A 149 -17.76 -37.51 -23.22
N LEU A 150 -16.44 -37.39 -23.09
CA LEU A 150 -15.65 -38.54 -22.70
C LEU A 150 -15.93 -38.78 -21.22
N GLY A 151 -17.17 -39.22 -20.94
CA GLY A 151 -17.51 -39.90 -19.70
C GLY A 151 -16.73 -41.20 -19.68
N GLY A 152 -15.46 -41.12 -19.28
CA GLY A 152 -14.77 -42.28 -18.75
C GLY A 152 -15.59 -42.79 -17.55
N PRO A 153 -15.75 -44.11 -17.39
CA PRO A 153 -16.51 -44.66 -16.28
C PRO A 153 -15.92 -44.14 -14.95
N PRO A 154 -16.76 -43.82 -13.95
CA PRO A 154 -16.26 -43.45 -12.64
C PRO A 154 -15.44 -44.64 -12.08
N PRO A 155 -14.26 -44.39 -11.48
CA PRO A 155 -13.60 -45.44 -10.72
C PRO A 155 -14.55 -45.93 -9.62
N GLY A 156 -14.66 -47.25 -9.54
CA GLY A 156 -15.58 -47.97 -8.66
C GLY A 156 -15.55 -47.47 -7.21
N GLY A 157 -16.73 -47.52 -6.60
CA GLY A 157 -17.04 -46.82 -5.36
C GLY A 157 -16.37 -47.36 -4.11
N LEU A 158 -16.40 -46.50 -3.08
CA LEU A 158 -16.59 -46.91 -1.70
C LEU A 158 -17.70 -46.02 -1.13
N GLY A 159 -18.76 -46.68 -0.66
CA GLY A 159 -20.07 -46.10 -0.43
C GLY A 159 -20.17 -45.19 0.79
N THR A 160 -21.19 -44.35 0.74
CA THR A 160 -21.90 -43.83 1.91
C THR A 160 -23.40 -43.84 1.58
N PRO A 161 -24.28 -44.21 2.52
CA PRO A 161 -25.71 -44.33 2.28
C PRO A 161 -26.39 -42.95 2.20
N PRO A 162 -27.61 -42.86 1.61
CA PRO A 162 -28.27 -41.58 1.37
C PRO A 162 -28.97 -41.09 2.65
N SER A 163 -28.78 -39.81 3.01
CA SER A 163 -29.73 -39.11 3.87
C SER A 163 -30.75 -38.38 2.99
N GLY A 164 -32.02 -38.54 3.37
CA GLY A 164 -33.20 -38.19 2.62
C GLY A 164 -33.35 -36.72 2.27
N GLY A 165 -34.11 -36.48 1.21
CA GLY A 165 -34.30 -35.17 0.60
C GLY A 165 -35.22 -34.22 1.37
N GLN A 166 -35.19 -32.97 0.91
CA GLN A 166 -36.39 -32.16 0.75
C GLN A 166 -36.16 -31.10 -0.33
N GLN A 167 -37.24 -30.89 -1.08
CA GLN A 167 -37.32 -30.18 -2.35
C GLN A 167 -37.50 -28.67 -2.13
N GLY A 168 -37.11 -27.89 -3.15
CA GLY A 168 -37.97 -26.86 -3.74
C GLY A 168 -38.32 -25.63 -2.91
N GLY A 169 -37.70 -24.50 -3.26
CA GLY A 169 -38.23 -23.17 -2.94
C GLY A 169 -37.60 -22.12 -3.84
N THR A 170 -38.31 -21.69 -4.88
CA THR A 170 -37.97 -20.50 -5.66
C THR A 170 -38.12 -19.24 -4.79
N PRO A 171 -37.15 -18.31 -4.77
CA PRO A 171 -37.36 -17.02 -4.11
C PRO A 171 -38.24 -16.10 -4.97
N PRO A 172 -39.11 -15.26 -4.35
CA PRO A 172 -39.97 -14.33 -5.09
C PRO A 172 -39.17 -13.16 -5.68
N ALA A 173 -39.67 -12.63 -6.80
CA ALA A 173 -39.11 -11.49 -7.50
C ALA A 173 -39.08 -10.24 -6.59
N GLY A 174 -37.89 -9.64 -6.44
CA GLY A 174 -37.68 -8.40 -5.70
C GLY A 174 -38.13 -7.15 -6.46
N THR A 175 -38.72 -6.23 -5.71
CA THR A 175 -39.24 -4.91 -6.07
C THR A 175 -38.20 -4.01 -6.77
N PRO A 176 -38.60 -3.14 -7.74
CA PRO A 176 -37.67 -2.20 -8.37
C PRO A 176 -37.19 -1.10 -7.40
N PRO A 177 -35.99 -0.54 -7.62
CA PRO A 177 -35.41 0.49 -6.75
C PRO A 177 -36.16 1.84 -6.86
N PRO A 178 -36.17 2.67 -5.80
CA PRO A 178 -36.84 3.97 -5.83
C PRO A 178 -36.11 4.95 -6.75
N THR A 179 -36.90 5.72 -7.50
CA THR A 179 -36.44 6.86 -8.31
C THR A 179 -35.93 7.96 -7.39
N ARG A 180 -34.77 8.52 -7.74
CA ARG A 180 -34.12 9.61 -7.01
C ARG A 180 -34.65 10.94 -7.53
N GLU A 181 -35.26 11.74 -6.67
CA GLU A 181 -35.36 13.21 -6.83
C GLU A 181 -34.09 13.89 -6.31
#